data_AF-A0A7C2JXZ7-F1
#
_entry.id   AF-A0A7C2JXZ7-F1
#
_cell.length_a   1.000
_cell.length_b   1.000
_cell.length_c   1.000
_cell.angle_alpha   90.00
_cell.angle_beta   90.00
_cell.angle_gamma   90.00
#
_symmetry.space_group_name_H-M   'P 1'
#
loop_
_entity.id
_entity.type
_entity.pdbx_description
1 polymer ?
#
loop_
_entity_poly.entity_id
_entity_poly.type
_entity_poly.pdbx_seq_one_letter_code
_entity_poly.pdbx_strand_id
1 'polypeptide(L)'
;MAEAIGRPDGATVADLDAGVWRTMTAISERLRTYLLALVARPELAGRRVWERPWPLGLVPSMLPLTVRVQNVLGRQELADDVERLCRMTYGELLGVGEIGPATLLELACTADSALNALDHGSPAPPTDVVRSLQAYAFPPWATQVSTRDPRFAALLPPGDGSLRARILDLEARANDYPAARALLRAMPAVERRCNAIAALSLEDTVDDLIAAATGFPPAVRRAVIDRLGWGGAPRVTFAAAAARAGLDRYKLERREATTQARLFDRETYYFPALDRALDVLAKTAPSSAGEAAAVLAARGISRRPFSVESLRQLASEFGRTMPPGLVALLPRRPPPRSPKPRRKRPHLRLVRSRHDTRR
;
A
#
# COMPACT_ATOMS: atom_id res chain seq x y z
N MET A 1 3.94 -41.75 28.64
CA MET A 1 4.13 -40.65 27.67
C MET A 1 3.62 -41.05 26.30
N ALA A 2 4.00 -42.23 25.80
CA ALA A 2 3.43 -42.85 24.58
C ALA A 2 1.90 -42.86 24.57
N GLU A 3 1.27 -43.27 25.68
CA GLU A 3 -0.20 -43.24 25.83
C GLU A 3 -0.82 -41.83 25.67
N ALA A 4 -0.13 -40.79 26.17
CA ALA A 4 -0.62 -39.41 26.10
C ALA A 4 -0.53 -38.78 24.70
N ILE A 5 0.16 -39.44 23.76
CA ILE A 5 0.28 -39.03 22.34
C ILE A 5 -0.35 -40.06 21.39
N GLY A 6 -1.13 -41.02 21.92
CA GLY A 6 -1.80 -42.05 21.12
C GLY A 6 -0.84 -43.03 20.43
N ARG A 7 0.33 -43.29 21.01
CA ARG A 7 1.34 -44.21 20.48
C ARG A 7 1.42 -45.50 21.32
N PRO A 8 1.79 -46.64 20.70
CA PRO A 8 1.92 -47.91 21.41
C PRO A 8 3.04 -47.88 22.46
N ASP A 9 2.95 -48.78 23.45
CA ASP A 9 4.01 -48.97 24.43
C ASP A 9 5.34 -49.35 23.77
N GLY A 10 6.43 -48.72 24.21
CA GLY A 10 7.75 -48.84 23.60
C GLY A 10 8.06 -47.79 22.53
N ALA A 11 7.13 -46.87 22.24
CA ALA A 11 7.41 -45.73 21.37
C ALA A 11 8.58 -44.89 21.91
N THR A 12 9.54 -44.65 21.04
CA THR A 12 10.74 -43.85 21.27
C THR A 12 10.52 -42.41 20.84
N VAL A 13 11.48 -41.53 21.16
CA VAL A 13 11.44 -40.13 20.68
C VAL A 13 11.50 -40.07 19.15
N ALA A 14 12.07 -41.07 18.48
CA ALA A 14 12.11 -41.14 17.01
C ALA A 14 10.72 -41.34 16.38
N ASP A 15 9.73 -41.82 17.15
CA ASP A 15 8.36 -42.04 16.69
C ASP A 15 7.49 -40.77 16.77
N LEU A 16 8.06 -39.64 17.22
CA LEU A 16 7.45 -38.30 17.21
C LEU A 16 7.60 -37.61 15.84
N ASP A 17 7.06 -38.24 14.81
CA ASP A 17 7.06 -37.71 13.45
C ASP A 17 5.98 -36.63 13.21
N ALA A 18 5.99 -36.04 12.01
CA ALA A 18 4.97 -35.07 11.58
C ALA A 18 3.53 -35.63 11.63
N GLY A 19 3.35 -36.95 11.59
CA GLY A 19 2.05 -37.61 11.70
C GLY A 19 1.43 -37.46 13.08
N VAL A 20 2.23 -37.60 14.15
CA VAL A 20 1.76 -37.37 15.54
C VAL A 20 1.20 -35.96 15.67
N TRP A 21 2.00 -34.97 15.27
CA TRP A 21 1.65 -33.56 15.45
C TRP A 21 0.40 -33.14 14.66
N ARG A 22 0.18 -33.72 13.46
CA ARG A 22 -1.03 -33.44 12.66
C ARG A 22 -2.32 -33.91 13.31
N THR A 23 -2.26 -34.94 14.15
CA THR A 23 -3.45 -35.50 14.81
C THR A 23 -3.72 -34.89 16.19
N MET A 24 -2.76 -34.16 16.76
CA MET A 24 -2.91 -33.51 18.06
C MET A 24 -3.61 -32.15 17.92
N THR A 25 -4.85 -32.06 18.43
CA THR A 25 -5.60 -30.80 18.50
C THR A 25 -5.19 -29.91 19.68
N ALA A 26 -4.60 -30.51 20.72
CA ALA A 26 -4.03 -29.81 21.87
C ALA A 26 -2.83 -30.59 22.45
N ILE A 27 -1.85 -29.86 22.99
CA ILE A 27 -0.68 -30.43 23.67
C ILE A 27 -0.97 -30.43 25.18
N SER A 28 -0.85 -31.59 25.84
CA SER A 28 -0.97 -31.66 27.31
C SER A 28 0.17 -30.88 27.98
N GLU A 29 -0.11 -30.25 29.13
CA GLU A 29 0.90 -29.46 29.84
C GLU A 29 2.14 -30.31 30.19
N ARG A 30 1.95 -31.59 30.54
CA ARG A 30 3.05 -32.52 30.80
C ARG A 30 3.97 -32.72 29.58
N LEU A 31 3.40 -32.90 28.39
CA LEU A 31 4.19 -33.04 27.16
C LEU A 31 4.89 -31.72 26.81
N ARG A 32 4.20 -30.60 26.99
CA ARG A 32 4.80 -29.27 26.81
C ARG A 32 6.01 -29.07 27.73
N THR A 33 5.87 -29.32 29.04
CA THR A 33 6.99 -29.23 30.00
C THR A 33 8.14 -30.15 29.60
N TYR A 34 7.85 -31.36 29.13
CA TYR A 34 8.86 -32.29 28.66
C TYR A 34 9.63 -31.76 27.44
N LEU A 35 8.94 -31.25 26.41
CA LEU A 35 9.58 -30.67 25.22
C LEU A 35 10.44 -29.44 25.58
N LEU A 36 9.94 -28.59 26.48
CA LEU A 36 10.68 -27.42 26.97
C LEU A 36 11.94 -27.83 27.72
N ALA A 37 11.86 -28.85 28.57
CA ALA A 37 13.03 -29.40 29.25
C ALA A 37 14.01 -30.02 28.26
N LEU A 38 13.53 -30.70 27.22
CA LEU A 38 14.35 -31.33 26.20
C LEU A 38 15.21 -30.31 25.44
N VAL A 39 14.62 -29.21 24.96
CA VAL A 39 15.37 -28.17 24.21
C VAL A 39 16.31 -27.35 25.10
N ALA A 40 16.13 -27.39 26.42
CA ALA A 40 16.99 -26.73 27.40
C ALA A 40 18.16 -27.60 27.89
N ARG A 41 18.31 -28.81 27.36
CA ARG A 41 19.35 -29.76 27.77
C ARG A 41 20.75 -29.28 27.37
N PRO A 42 21.74 -29.29 28.29
CA PRO A 42 23.12 -28.89 27.99
C PRO A 42 23.74 -29.66 26.81
N GLU A 43 23.35 -30.92 26.62
CA GLU A 43 23.86 -31.78 25.55
C GLU A 43 23.45 -31.32 24.15
N LEU A 44 22.38 -30.52 24.04
CA LEU A 44 21.96 -29.90 22.78
C LEU A 44 22.64 -28.55 22.53
N ALA A 45 23.27 -27.94 23.54
CA ALA A 45 23.74 -26.56 23.46
C ALA A 45 24.69 -26.31 22.27
N GLY A 46 25.54 -27.28 21.92
CA GLY A 46 26.47 -27.18 20.79
C GLY A 46 25.91 -27.66 19.44
N ARG A 47 24.66 -28.14 19.39
CA ARG A 47 24.04 -28.60 18.14
C ARG A 47 23.38 -27.43 17.43
N ARG A 48 23.49 -27.39 16.10
CA ARG A 48 22.74 -26.43 15.29
C ARG A 48 21.26 -26.67 15.44
N VAL A 49 20.48 -25.59 15.46
CA VAL A 49 19.02 -25.67 15.52
C VAL A 49 18.43 -26.17 14.20
N TRP A 50 19.09 -25.83 13.09
CA TRP A 50 18.75 -26.33 11.75
C TRP A 50 19.98 -26.97 11.11
N GLU A 51 19.84 -28.22 10.68
CA GLU A 51 20.92 -28.97 10.03
C GLU A 51 21.01 -28.69 8.51
N ARG A 52 20.01 -28.01 7.95
CA ARG A 52 19.90 -27.66 6.53
C ARG A 52 20.06 -26.15 6.31
N PRO A 53 20.58 -25.72 5.14
CA PRO A 53 20.65 -24.31 4.79
C PRO A 53 19.25 -23.70 4.70
N TRP A 54 19.11 -22.42 5.06
CA TRP A 54 17.86 -21.70 4.82
C TRP A 54 17.61 -21.56 3.32
N PRO A 55 16.39 -21.83 2.84
CA PRO A 55 16.00 -21.60 1.47
C PRO A 55 16.06 -20.11 1.11
N LEU A 56 16.58 -19.82 -0.09
CA LEU A 56 16.54 -18.48 -0.65
C LEU A 56 15.07 -18.02 -0.79
N GLY A 57 14.73 -16.88 -0.17
CA GLY A 57 13.41 -16.27 -0.24
C GLY A 57 12.45 -16.63 0.91
N LEU A 58 12.81 -17.57 1.79
CA LEU A 58 12.07 -17.74 3.05
C LEU A 58 12.56 -16.68 4.04
N VAL A 59 11.74 -15.67 4.32
CA VAL A 59 12.11 -14.63 5.30
C VAL A 59 11.63 -15.07 6.70
N PRO A 60 12.50 -15.15 7.73
CA PRO A 60 12.10 -15.57 9.08
C PRO A 60 10.93 -14.77 9.68
N SER A 61 10.85 -13.47 9.40
CA SER A 61 9.74 -12.61 9.86
C SER A 61 8.38 -12.97 9.24
N MET A 62 8.37 -13.70 8.12
CA MET A 62 7.16 -14.16 7.43
C MET A 62 6.67 -15.52 7.90
N LEU A 63 7.41 -16.19 8.79
CA LEU A 63 6.94 -17.41 9.45
C LEU A 63 5.72 -17.08 10.33
N PRO A 64 4.74 -17.99 10.47
CA PRO A 64 3.55 -17.81 11.30
C PRO A 64 3.87 -17.92 12.80
N LEU A 65 4.83 -17.12 13.24
CA LEU A 65 5.29 -17.00 14.61
C LEU A 65 4.39 -16.05 15.39
N THR A 66 4.36 -16.20 16.71
CA THR A 66 3.71 -15.22 17.58
C THR A 66 4.41 -13.87 17.51
N VAL A 67 3.66 -12.79 17.75
CA VAL A 67 4.18 -11.41 17.78
C VAL A 67 5.39 -11.28 18.71
N ARG A 68 5.39 -12.04 19.82
CA ARG A 68 6.53 -12.09 20.75
C ARG A 68 7.80 -12.57 20.07
N VAL A 69 7.77 -13.73 19.40
CA VAL A 69 8.96 -14.28 18.72
C VAL A 69 9.40 -13.35 17.59
N GLN A 70 8.45 -12.81 16.80
CA GLN A 70 8.76 -11.84 15.75
C GLN A 70 9.48 -10.59 16.30
N ASN A 71 9.02 -10.05 17.43
CA ASN A 71 9.65 -8.89 18.08
C ASN A 71 11.04 -9.20 18.64
N VAL A 72 11.28 -10.44 19.11
CA VAL A 72 12.60 -10.86 19.57
C VAL A 72 13.56 -10.99 18.38
N LEU A 73 13.14 -11.65 17.30
CA LEU A 73 13.94 -11.76 16.07
C LEU A 73 14.28 -10.40 15.47
N GLY A 74 13.30 -9.48 15.41
CA GLY A 74 13.51 -8.13 14.87
C GLY A 74 14.47 -7.30 15.72
N ARG A 75 14.33 -7.30 17.06
CA ARG A 75 15.22 -6.54 17.95
C ARG A 75 16.66 -7.03 17.96
N GLN A 76 16.86 -8.31 17.67
CA GLN A 76 18.19 -8.94 17.63
C GLN A 76 18.77 -8.98 16.21
N GLU A 77 18.07 -8.37 15.24
CA GLU A 77 18.43 -8.34 13.81
C GLU A 77 18.55 -9.75 13.18
N LEU A 78 18.05 -10.77 13.85
CA LEU A 78 18.08 -12.16 13.40
C LEU A 78 17.04 -12.44 12.30
N ALA A 79 16.02 -11.59 12.18
CA ALA A 79 15.03 -11.69 11.10
C ALA A 79 15.63 -11.40 9.73
N ASP A 80 16.64 -10.53 9.68
CA ASP A 80 17.27 -10.05 8.45
C ASP A 80 18.62 -10.73 8.18
N ASP A 81 19.29 -11.24 9.22
CA ASP A 81 20.53 -12.02 9.11
C ASP A 81 20.27 -13.54 9.14
N VAL A 82 19.69 -14.03 8.04
CA VAL A 82 19.34 -15.46 7.85
C VAL A 82 20.56 -16.37 7.93
N GLU A 83 21.71 -15.92 7.40
CA GLU A 83 22.94 -16.71 7.41
C GLU A 83 23.44 -16.94 8.84
N ARG A 84 23.44 -15.88 9.68
CA ARG A 84 23.75 -16.01 11.10
C ARG A 84 22.75 -16.94 11.77
N LEU A 85 21.45 -16.72 11.61
CA LEU A 85 20.40 -17.51 12.24
C LEU A 85 20.58 -19.02 11.99
N CYS A 86 20.93 -19.42 10.77
CA CYS A 86 21.13 -20.83 10.41
C CYS A 86 22.39 -21.48 10.95
N ARG A 87 23.40 -20.68 11.30
CA ARG A 87 24.62 -21.19 11.94
C ARG A 87 24.45 -21.35 13.44
N MET A 88 23.41 -20.73 14.03
CA MET A 88 23.21 -20.73 15.47
C MET A 88 22.89 -22.13 16.01
N THR A 89 23.46 -22.40 17.17
CA THR A 89 23.21 -23.56 18.00
C THR A 89 22.09 -23.32 19.00
N TYR A 90 21.57 -24.38 19.63
CA TYR A 90 20.56 -24.26 20.69
C TYR A 90 21.08 -23.36 21.84
N GLY A 91 22.35 -23.51 22.22
CA GLY A 91 22.96 -22.72 23.29
C GLY A 91 23.11 -21.25 22.91
N GLU A 92 23.52 -20.95 21.67
CA GLU A 92 23.62 -19.57 21.19
C GLU A 92 22.26 -18.89 21.12
N LEU A 93 21.22 -19.57 20.61
CA LEU A 93 19.88 -18.98 20.57
C LEU A 93 19.29 -18.79 21.98
N LEU A 94 19.47 -19.73 22.91
CA LEU A 94 19.07 -19.54 24.32
C LEU A 94 19.87 -18.43 25.02
N GLY A 95 21.09 -18.16 24.54
CA GLY A 95 21.93 -17.06 25.01
C GLY A 95 21.49 -15.68 24.50
N VAL A 96 20.64 -15.62 23.47
CA VAL A 96 20.05 -14.36 23.01
C VAL A 96 19.03 -13.89 24.04
N GLY A 97 19.25 -12.69 24.58
CA GLY A 97 18.35 -12.08 25.54
C GLY A 97 16.90 -12.17 25.08
N GLU A 98 16.04 -12.72 25.95
CA GLU A 98 14.59 -12.93 25.76
C GLU A 98 14.16 -14.17 24.95
N ILE A 99 15.08 -14.96 24.40
CA ILE A 99 14.78 -16.29 23.84
C ILE A 99 14.83 -17.33 24.97
N GLY A 100 13.66 -17.67 25.50
CA GLY A 100 13.52 -18.83 26.39
C GLY A 100 13.27 -20.14 25.62
N PRO A 101 13.27 -21.30 26.31
CA PRO A 101 12.99 -22.61 25.70
C PRO A 101 11.69 -22.67 24.88
N ALA A 102 10.64 -21.95 25.33
CA ALA A 102 9.37 -21.91 24.61
C ALA A 102 9.46 -21.15 23.29
N THR A 103 10.10 -19.98 23.29
CA THR A 103 10.37 -19.18 22.10
C THR A 103 11.21 -19.98 21.10
N LEU A 104 12.25 -20.66 21.59
CA LEU A 104 13.13 -21.48 20.77
C LEU A 104 12.39 -22.66 20.13
N LEU A 105 11.59 -23.37 20.91
CA LEU A 105 10.81 -24.51 20.42
C LEU A 105 9.81 -24.06 19.35
N GLU A 106 9.10 -22.95 19.57
CA GLU A 106 8.19 -22.39 18.57
C GLU A 106 8.91 -22.02 17.27
N LEU A 107 10.05 -21.32 17.38
CA LEU A 107 10.86 -20.91 16.24
C LEU A 107 11.38 -22.12 15.46
N ALA A 108 11.99 -23.08 16.15
CA ALA A 108 12.55 -24.28 15.55
C ALA A 108 11.47 -25.10 14.84
N CYS A 109 10.35 -25.41 15.52
CA CYS A 109 9.26 -26.19 14.94
C CYS A 109 8.58 -25.51 13.75
N THR A 110 8.37 -24.18 13.83
CA THR A 110 7.72 -23.42 12.75
C THR A 110 8.63 -23.33 11.52
N ALA A 111 9.91 -23.05 11.73
CA ALA A 111 10.89 -23.04 10.67
C ALA A 111 11.04 -24.44 10.05
N ASP A 112 11.19 -25.48 10.87
CA ASP A 112 11.33 -26.86 10.38
C ASP A 112 10.10 -27.31 9.57
N SER A 113 8.90 -26.94 10.01
CA SER A 113 7.66 -27.17 9.26
C SER A 113 7.66 -26.45 7.91
N ALA A 114 8.12 -25.20 7.86
CA ALA A 114 8.23 -24.43 6.61
C ALA A 114 9.28 -25.02 5.66
N LEU A 115 10.41 -25.48 6.20
CA LEU A 115 11.49 -26.12 5.44
C LEU A 115 11.05 -27.50 4.90
N ASN A 116 10.41 -28.33 5.73
CA ASN A 116 9.85 -29.62 5.31
C ASN A 116 8.77 -29.45 4.24
N ALA A 117 7.97 -28.39 4.31
CA ALA A 117 7.00 -28.07 3.26
C ALA A 117 7.71 -27.81 1.92
N LEU A 118 8.87 -27.15 1.92
CA LEU A 118 9.65 -26.90 0.71
C LEU A 118 10.30 -28.18 0.15
N ASP A 119 10.85 -29.04 1.02
CA ASP A 119 11.59 -30.25 0.62
C ASP A 119 10.69 -31.37 0.11
N HIS A 120 9.51 -31.57 0.73
CA HIS A 120 8.57 -32.62 0.30
C HIS A 120 7.74 -32.24 -0.92
N GLY A 121 8.18 -31.23 -1.67
CA GLY A 121 7.44 -30.76 -2.83
C GLY A 121 6.04 -30.36 -2.41
N SER A 122 5.90 -29.47 -1.40
CA SER A 122 4.82 -28.49 -1.54
C SER A 122 4.94 -28.00 -2.98
N PRO A 123 3.87 -28.16 -3.79
CA PRO A 123 3.95 -28.01 -5.23
C PRO A 123 4.68 -26.70 -5.51
N ALA A 124 5.61 -26.71 -6.48
CA ALA A 124 6.25 -25.51 -7.02
C ALA A 124 5.31 -24.31 -6.85
N PRO A 125 5.76 -23.19 -6.24
CA PRO A 125 4.89 -22.14 -5.67
C PRO A 125 3.65 -22.05 -6.53
N PRO A 126 2.45 -22.42 -6.05
CA PRO A 126 1.40 -22.96 -6.91
C PRO A 126 1.39 -22.09 -8.15
N THR A 127 1.70 -22.66 -9.31
CA THR A 127 1.70 -21.88 -10.56
C THR A 127 0.39 -21.07 -10.64
N ASP A 128 -0.65 -21.58 -9.98
CA ASP A 128 -1.90 -20.96 -9.59
C ASP A 128 -1.86 -19.58 -8.90
N VAL A 129 -0.96 -19.22 -7.98
CA VAL A 129 -0.97 -17.88 -7.33
C VAL A 129 -0.53 -16.79 -8.30
N VAL A 130 0.59 -16.99 -8.99
CA VAL A 130 1.06 -16.04 -10.01
C VAL A 130 0.09 -16.03 -11.20
N ARG A 131 -0.40 -17.20 -11.63
CA ARG A 131 -1.45 -17.32 -12.65
C ARG A 131 -2.77 -16.66 -12.24
N SER A 132 -3.15 -16.70 -10.96
CA SER A 132 -4.33 -16.01 -10.44
C SER A 132 -4.12 -14.49 -10.46
N LEU A 133 -2.91 -14.02 -10.15
CA LEU A 133 -2.56 -12.59 -10.27
C LEU A 133 -2.59 -12.10 -11.73
N GLN A 134 -2.25 -12.94 -12.70
CA GLN A 134 -2.31 -12.58 -14.13
C GLN A 134 -3.68 -12.09 -14.56
N ALA A 135 -4.76 -12.64 -14.01
CA ALA A 135 -6.12 -12.18 -14.27
C ALA A 135 -6.34 -10.69 -13.91
N TYR A 136 -5.56 -10.17 -12.96
CA TYR A 136 -5.60 -8.77 -12.51
C TYR A 136 -4.57 -7.86 -13.18
N ALA A 137 -3.67 -8.40 -14.01
CA ALA A 137 -2.64 -7.62 -14.69
C ALA A 137 -3.16 -6.86 -15.92
N PHE A 138 -4.20 -7.38 -16.56
CA PHE A 138 -4.71 -6.90 -17.86
C PHE A 138 -5.92 -5.96 -17.84
N PRO A 139 -6.75 -5.87 -16.77
CA PRO A 139 -7.79 -4.87 -16.73
C PRO A 139 -7.23 -3.45 -16.95
N PRO A 140 -7.93 -2.55 -17.67
CA PRO A 140 -7.42 -1.21 -17.98
C PRO A 140 -7.03 -0.38 -16.75
N TRP A 141 -7.66 -0.66 -15.60
CA TRP A 141 -7.37 0.02 -14.35
C TRP A 141 -6.03 -0.42 -13.72
N ALA A 142 -5.51 -1.60 -14.05
CA ALA A 142 -4.30 -2.16 -13.44
C ALA A 142 -3.03 -1.34 -13.75
N THR A 143 -3.03 -0.58 -14.85
CA THR A 143 -1.93 0.33 -15.21
C THR A 143 -1.96 1.65 -14.45
N GLN A 144 -3.11 2.01 -13.85
CA GLN A 144 -3.30 3.29 -13.14
C GLN A 144 -3.35 3.14 -11.63
N VAL A 145 -3.79 1.97 -11.13
CA VAL A 145 -3.89 1.68 -9.70
C VAL A 145 -2.50 1.44 -9.11
N SER A 146 -2.17 2.17 -8.04
CA SER A 146 -0.89 2.06 -7.32
C SER A 146 -1.04 2.47 -5.86
N THR A 147 -0.02 2.20 -5.04
CA THR A 147 0.10 2.71 -3.65
C THR A 147 0.21 4.24 -3.60
N ARG A 148 0.61 4.87 -4.72
CA ARG A 148 0.64 6.32 -4.91
C ARG A 148 -0.77 6.91 -5.08
N ASP A 149 -1.81 6.14 -5.34
CA ASP A 149 -3.16 6.66 -5.24
C ASP A 149 -3.66 6.54 -3.78
N PRO A 150 -3.96 7.64 -3.07
CA PRO A 150 -4.31 7.58 -1.65
C PRO A 150 -5.58 6.76 -1.38
N ARG A 151 -6.42 6.53 -2.41
CA ARG A 151 -7.61 5.67 -2.29
C ARG A 151 -7.29 4.18 -2.24
N PHE A 152 -6.07 3.79 -2.62
CA PHE A 152 -5.59 2.40 -2.67
C PHE A 152 -4.41 2.14 -1.73
N ALA A 153 -3.78 3.18 -1.19
CA ALA A 153 -2.60 3.06 -0.31
C ALA A 153 -2.79 2.11 0.87
N ALA A 154 -3.99 2.07 1.47
CA ALA A 154 -4.29 1.16 2.59
C ALA A 154 -4.74 -0.24 2.16
N LEU A 155 -5.06 -0.44 0.87
CA LEU A 155 -5.54 -1.72 0.33
C LEU A 155 -4.41 -2.55 -0.24
N LEU A 156 -3.42 -1.89 -0.83
CA LEU A 156 -2.30 -2.56 -1.48
C LEU A 156 -1.15 -2.79 -0.50
N PRO A 157 -0.45 -3.93 -0.58
CA PRO A 157 0.81 -4.09 0.13
C PRO A 157 1.82 -3.04 -0.37
N PRO A 158 2.80 -2.63 0.45
CA PRO A 158 3.86 -1.70 0.04
C PRO A 158 4.55 -2.15 -1.25
N GLY A 159 4.94 -1.19 -2.08
CA GLY A 159 5.61 -1.43 -3.36
C GLY A 159 5.42 -0.28 -4.33
N ASP A 160 6.35 -0.17 -5.27
CA ASP A 160 6.38 0.88 -6.28
C ASP A 160 5.69 0.47 -7.58
N GLY A 161 5.34 1.48 -8.39
CA GLY A 161 4.73 1.29 -9.69
C GLY A 161 3.23 0.96 -9.65
N SER A 162 2.68 0.74 -10.85
CA SER A 162 1.29 0.32 -11.01
C SER A 162 1.11 -1.14 -10.61
N LEU A 163 -0.13 -1.54 -10.32
CA LEU A 163 -0.46 -2.92 -9.99
C LEU A 163 0.02 -3.88 -11.08
N ARG A 164 -0.18 -3.53 -12.35
CA ARG A 164 0.31 -4.31 -13.49
C ARG A 164 1.83 -4.47 -13.45
N ALA A 165 2.58 -3.37 -13.25
CA ALA A 165 4.04 -3.44 -13.20
C ALA A 165 4.52 -4.37 -12.07
N ARG A 166 3.86 -4.31 -10.92
CA ARG A 166 4.15 -5.18 -9.77
C ARG A 166 3.87 -6.65 -10.05
N ILE A 167 2.77 -6.97 -10.73
CA ILE A 167 2.45 -8.36 -11.10
C ILE A 167 3.49 -8.91 -12.08
N LEU A 168 3.86 -8.14 -13.11
CA LEU A 168 4.88 -8.54 -14.09
C LEU A 168 6.28 -8.70 -13.45
N ASP A 169 6.62 -7.83 -12.49
CA ASP A 169 7.86 -7.95 -11.74
C ASP A 169 7.89 -9.20 -10.84
N LEU A 170 6.75 -9.55 -10.22
CA LEU A 170 6.62 -10.81 -9.46
C LEU A 170 6.73 -12.06 -10.35
N GLU A 171 6.27 -11.99 -11.60
CA GLU A 171 6.46 -13.07 -12.57
C GLU A 171 7.94 -13.27 -12.93
N ALA A 172 8.67 -12.17 -13.12
CA ALA A 172 10.11 -12.22 -13.38
C ALA A 172 10.90 -12.74 -12.17
N ARG A 173 10.44 -12.43 -10.96
CA ARG A 173 11.03 -12.83 -9.68
C ARG A 173 10.35 -14.06 -9.11
N ALA A 174 10.41 -15.19 -9.83
CA ALA A 174 9.72 -16.47 -9.57
C ALA A 174 9.74 -17.02 -8.12
N ASN A 175 10.53 -16.43 -7.21
CA ASN A 175 10.68 -16.83 -5.81
C ASN A 175 10.08 -15.86 -4.78
N ASP A 176 9.50 -14.69 -5.14
CA ASP A 176 8.87 -13.78 -4.16
C ASP A 176 7.39 -14.13 -3.90
N TYR A 177 7.20 -15.36 -3.42
CA TYR A 177 5.90 -15.91 -3.09
C TYR A 177 5.15 -15.16 -1.96
N PRO A 178 5.82 -14.64 -0.91
CA PRO A 178 5.14 -13.85 0.12
C PRO A 178 4.50 -12.57 -0.45
N ALA A 179 5.21 -11.82 -1.31
CA ALA A 179 4.65 -10.62 -1.93
C ALA A 179 3.51 -10.96 -2.90
N ALA A 180 3.64 -12.03 -3.69
CA ALA A 180 2.57 -12.49 -4.58
C ALA A 180 1.30 -12.87 -3.80
N ARG A 181 1.42 -13.60 -2.69
CA ARG A 181 0.26 -13.93 -1.83
C ARG A 181 -0.38 -12.70 -1.19
N ALA A 182 0.44 -11.76 -0.69
CA ALA A 182 -0.08 -10.53 -0.10
C ALA A 182 -0.86 -9.71 -1.14
N LEU A 183 -0.34 -9.61 -2.36
CA LEU A 183 -1.01 -8.91 -3.45
C LEU A 183 -2.30 -9.62 -3.85
N LEU A 184 -2.28 -10.94 -4.02
CA LEU A 184 -3.46 -11.73 -4.40
C LEU A 184 -4.59 -11.57 -3.36
N ARG A 185 -4.26 -11.59 -2.07
CA ARG A 185 -5.24 -11.36 -0.98
C ARG A 185 -5.87 -9.97 -1.03
N ALA A 186 -5.15 -8.96 -1.51
CA ALA A 186 -5.66 -7.60 -1.64
C ALA A 186 -6.61 -7.42 -2.84
N MET A 187 -6.51 -8.28 -3.88
CA MET A 187 -7.20 -8.07 -5.16
C MET A 187 -8.72 -7.93 -5.06
N PRO A 188 -9.46 -8.76 -4.29
CA PRO A 188 -10.91 -8.59 -4.18
C PRO A 188 -11.32 -7.23 -3.61
N ALA A 189 -10.53 -6.66 -2.69
CA ALA A 189 -10.79 -5.33 -2.13
C ALA A 189 -10.46 -4.21 -3.13
N VAL A 190 -9.34 -4.36 -3.85
CA VAL A 190 -8.93 -3.42 -4.91
C VAL A 190 -9.96 -3.38 -6.03
N GLU A 191 -10.44 -4.54 -6.49
CA GLU A 191 -11.45 -4.64 -7.54
C GLU A 191 -12.77 -4.00 -7.11
N ARG A 192 -13.28 -4.32 -5.91
CA ARG A 192 -14.47 -3.66 -5.36
C ARG A 192 -14.30 -2.14 -5.31
N ARG A 193 -13.11 -1.66 -4.91
CA ARG A 193 -12.82 -0.23 -4.87
C ARG A 193 -12.75 0.40 -6.26
N CYS A 194 -12.17 -0.29 -7.25
CA CYS A 194 -12.16 0.16 -8.64
C CYS A 194 -13.58 0.29 -9.18
N ASN A 195 -14.42 -0.72 -8.96
CA ASN A 195 -15.82 -0.72 -9.39
C ASN A 195 -16.62 0.40 -8.71
N ALA A 196 -16.41 0.62 -7.40
CA ALA A 196 -17.04 1.71 -6.68
C ALA A 196 -16.64 3.09 -7.26
N ILE A 197 -15.34 3.33 -7.49
CA ILE A 197 -14.84 4.58 -8.08
C ILE A 197 -15.36 4.75 -9.52
N ALA A 198 -15.40 3.67 -10.30
CA ALA A 198 -15.91 3.70 -11.66
C ALA A 198 -17.41 4.06 -11.71
N ALA A 199 -18.19 3.78 -10.68
CA ALA A 199 -19.61 4.16 -10.60
C ALA A 199 -19.85 5.63 -10.20
N LEU A 200 -18.82 6.34 -9.71
CA LEU A 200 -18.95 7.74 -9.28
C LEU A 200 -19.10 8.70 -10.46
N SER A 201 -19.79 9.81 -10.23
CA SER A 201 -19.74 10.96 -11.13
C SER A 201 -18.36 11.62 -11.08
N LEU A 202 -18.09 12.51 -12.04
CA LEU A 202 -16.85 13.27 -12.09
C LEU A 202 -16.65 14.11 -10.82
N GLU A 203 -17.69 14.79 -10.33
CA GLU A 203 -17.63 15.58 -9.09
C GLU A 203 -17.34 14.71 -7.87
N ASP A 204 -18.01 13.56 -7.76
CA ASP A 204 -17.84 12.65 -6.63
C ASP A 204 -16.47 12.00 -6.63
N THR A 205 -15.93 11.66 -7.81
CA THR A 205 -14.58 11.11 -7.94
C THR A 205 -13.52 12.13 -7.47
N VAL A 206 -13.69 13.41 -7.79
CA VAL A 206 -12.82 14.48 -7.29
C VAL A 206 -12.91 14.61 -5.77
N ASP A 207 -14.12 14.61 -5.20
CA ASP A 207 -14.29 14.71 -3.74
C ASP A 207 -13.68 13.50 -3.02
N ASP A 208 -13.91 12.28 -3.53
CA ASP A 208 -13.38 11.04 -3.00
C ASP A 208 -11.83 11.03 -3.02
N LEU A 209 -11.22 11.50 -4.10
CA LEU A 209 -9.76 11.63 -4.21
C LEU A 209 -9.19 12.63 -3.20
N ILE A 210 -9.79 13.82 -3.09
CA ILE A 210 -9.32 14.84 -2.14
C ILE A 210 -9.55 14.37 -0.69
N ALA A 211 -10.67 13.70 -0.42
CA ALA A 211 -10.97 13.13 0.89
C ALA A 211 -9.89 12.13 1.30
N ALA A 212 -9.57 11.17 0.43
CA ALA A 212 -8.52 10.18 0.67
C ALA A 212 -7.14 10.83 0.83
N ALA A 213 -6.82 11.85 0.03
CA ALA A 213 -5.51 12.51 0.09
C ALA A 213 -5.33 13.37 1.35
N THR A 214 -6.38 14.06 1.80
CA THR A 214 -6.25 15.17 2.76
C THR A 214 -6.90 14.92 4.11
N GLY A 215 -7.94 14.08 4.18
CA GLY A 215 -8.77 13.91 5.38
C GLY A 215 -9.54 15.18 5.77
N PHE A 216 -9.68 16.17 4.88
CA PHE A 216 -10.37 17.41 5.22
C PHE A 216 -11.88 17.21 5.42
N PRO A 217 -12.53 18.01 6.28
CA PRO A 217 -13.98 18.02 6.41
C PRO A 217 -14.70 18.36 5.09
N PRO A 218 -15.94 17.88 4.84
CA PRO A 218 -16.65 18.09 3.57
C PRO A 218 -16.74 19.55 3.11
N ALA A 219 -17.05 20.49 4.03
CA ALA A 219 -17.14 21.92 3.70
C ALA A 219 -15.80 22.49 3.20
N VAL A 220 -14.69 22.08 3.81
CA VAL A 220 -13.34 22.52 3.42
C VAL A 220 -12.94 21.92 2.08
N ARG A 221 -13.21 20.62 1.86
CA ARG A 221 -12.97 19.97 0.55
C ARG A 221 -13.73 20.68 -0.55
N ARG A 222 -15.02 20.97 -0.34
CA ARG A 222 -15.85 21.67 -1.31
C ARG A 222 -15.30 23.05 -1.65
N ALA A 223 -14.84 23.81 -0.66
CA ALA A 223 -14.21 25.11 -0.89
C ALA A 223 -12.90 24.99 -1.71
N VAL A 224 -12.07 23.97 -1.43
CA VAL A 224 -10.86 23.69 -2.22
C VAL A 224 -11.21 23.29 -3.66
N ILE A 225 -12.21 22.42 -3.86
CA ILE A 225 -12.70 21.99 -5.17
C ILE A 225 -13.22 23.18 -6.00
N ASP A 226 -14.06 24.03 -5.39
CA ASP A 226 -14.60 25.22 -6.05
C ASP A 226 -13.48 26.20 -6.40
N ARG A 227 -12.49 26.38 -5.51
CA ARG A 227 -11.35 27.27 -5.72
C ARG A 227 -10.46 26.77 -6.85
N LEU A 228 -10.20 25.47 -6.91
CA LEU A 228 -9.44 24.83 -7.98
C LEU A 228 -10.25 24.78 -9.29
N GLY A 229 -11.58 24.91 -9.23
CA GLY A 229 -12.46 24.82 -10.38
C GLY A 229 -12.68 23.38 -10.85
N TRP A 230 -12.49 22.39 -9.97
CA TRP A 230 -12.64 20.97 -10.31
C TRP A 230 -14.06 20.45 -10.11
N GLY A 231 -14.95 21.25 -9.54
CA GLY A 231 -16.35 20.87 -9.27
C GLY A 231 -17.31 21.13 -10.43
N GLY A 232 -16.81 21.27 -11.66
CA GLY A 232 -17.59 21.55 -12.88
C GLY A 232 -18.04 22.99 -13.07
N ALA A 233 -17.86 23.86 -12.08
CA ALA A 233 -18.10 25.29 -12.17
C ALA A 233 -16.78 26.05 -12.35
N PRO A 234 -16.82 27.28 -12.93
CA PRO A 234 -15.65 28.16 -12.98
C PRO A 234 -15.03 28.36 -11.60
N ARG A 235 -13.71 28.57 -11.56
CA ARG A 235 -12.98 28.83 -10.32
C ARG A 235 -13.58 30.01 -9.57
N VAL A 236 -13.80 29.84 -8.27
CA VAL A 236 -14.18 30.95 -7.39
C VAL A 236 -12.96 31.62 -6.77
N THR A 237 -13.11 32.86 -6.31
CA THR A 237 -12.03 33.56 -5.61
C THR A 237 -11.77 32.93 -4.23
N PHE A 238 -10.56 33.10 -3.70
CA PHE A 238 -10.24 32.62 -2.34
C PHE A 238 -11.18 33.18 -1.28
N ALA A 239 -11.50 34.47 -1.34
CA ALA A 239 -12.40 35.10 -0.37
C ALA A 239 -13.79 34.44 -0.38
N ALA A 240 -14.35 34.20 -1.57
CA ALA A 240 -15.65 33.57 -1.72
C ALA A 240 -15.66 32.10 -1.25
N ALA A 241 -14.65 31.31 -1.62
CA ALA A 241 -14.55 29.92 -1.17
C ALA A 241 -14.31 29.83 0.35
N ALA A 242 -13.46 30.70 0.91
CA ALA A 242 -13.12 30.68 2.33
C ALA A 242 -14.34 31.04 3.19
N ALA A 243 -15.11 32.06 2.78
CA ALA A 243 -16.35 32.43 3.44
C ALA A 243 -17.36 31.27 3.52
N ARG A 244 -17.53 30.50 2.43
CA ARG A 244 -18.43 29.33 2.40
C ARG A 244 -18.01 28.21 3.35
N ALA A 245 -16.71 28.05 3.60
CA ALA A 245 -16.19 27.04 4.51
C ALA A 245 -16.01 27.54 5.96
N GLY A 246 -16.39 28.79 6.26
CA GLY A 246 -16.11 29.39 7.58
C GLY A 246 -14.62 29.53 7.88
N LEU A 247 -13.79 29.70 6.85
CA LEU A 247 -12.35 29.85 6.95
C LEU A 247 -11.93 31.27 6.61
N ASP A 248 -10.80 31.70 7.18
CA ASP A 248 -10.07 32.83 6.62
C ASP A 248 -9.39 32.44 5.30
N ARG A 249 -9.09 33.47 4.49
CA ARG A 249 -8.45 33.31 3.18
C ARG A 249 -7.13 32.55 3.28
N TYR A 250 -6.30 32.86 4.28
CA TYR A 250 -4.96 32.28 4.42
C TYR A 250 -5.02 30.79 4.74
N LYS A 251 -5.95 30.36 5.60
CA LYS A 251 -6.21 28.95 5.88
C LYS A 251 -6.61 28.20 4.63
N LEU A 252 -7.50 28.76 3.81
CA LEU A 252 -7.88 28.11 2.55
C LEU A 252 -6.69 28.01 1.58
N GLU A 253 -5.88 29.07 1.43
CA GLU A 253 -4.64 29.04 0.63
C GLU A 253 -3.71 27.90 1.09
N ARG A 254 -3.53 27.73 2.40
CA ARG A 254 -2.72 26.63 2.97
C ARG A 254 -3.32 25.25 2.67
N ARG A 255 -4.65 25.10 2.72
CA ARG A 255 -5.35 23.84 2.41
C ARG A 255 -5.26 23.50 0.92
N GLU A 256 -5.38 24.48 0.03
CA GLU A 256 -5.12 24.30 -1.41
C GLU A 256 -3.68 23.83 -1.63
N ALA A 257 -2.68 24.53 -1.07
CA ALA A 257 -1.27 24.15 -1.21
C ALA A 257 -0.99 22.73 -0.68
N THR A 258 -1.62 22.36 0.45
CA THR A 258 -1.51 20.99 0.99
C THR A 258 -2.12 19.96 0.04
N THR A 259 -3.27 20.28 -0.58
CA THR A 259 -3.93 19.40 -1.55
C THR A 259 -3.06 19.19 -2.77
N GLN A 260 -2.50 20.27 -3.31
CA GLN A 260 -1.59 20.23 -4.45
C GLN A 260 -0.33 19.42 -4.15
N ALA A 261 0.32 19.66 -3.00
CA ALA A 261 1.51 18.91 -2.60
C ALA A 261 1.27 17.40 -2.44
N ARG A 262 0.06 17.00 -2.02
CA ARG A 262 -0.29 15.58 -1.86
C ARG A 262 -0.73 14.91 -3.17
N LEU A 263 -1.21 15.69 -4.14
CA LEU A 263 -1.78 15.17 -5.39
C LEU A 263 -0.84 15.29 -6.61
N PHE A 264 0.14 16.19 -6.61
CA PHE A 264 0.93 16.46 -7.83
C PHE A 264 2.37 15.98 -7.81
N ASP A 265 2.75 15.26 -6.75
CA ASP A 265 4.04 14.59 -6.68
C ASP A 265 3.99 13.15 -7.24
N ARG A 266 2.91 12.78 -7.96
CA ARG A 266 2.61 11.38 -8.30
C ARG A 266 2.25 11.21 -9.78
N GLU A 267 2.84 10.19 -10.42
CA GLU A 267 2.84 10.03 -11.87
C GLU A 267 1.48 9.64 -12.49
N THR A 268 0.61 8.92 -11.78
CA THR A 268 -0.70 8.52 -12.35
C THR A 268 -1.73 8.21 -11.26
N TYR A 269 -2.96 8.68 -11.48
CA TYR A 269 -4.13 8.35 -10.66
C TYR A 269 -5.15 7.56 -11.47
N TYR A 270 -5.87 6.66 -10.79
CA TYR A 270 -7.00 5.94 -11.40
C TYR A 270 -8.22 6.86 -11.51
N PHE A 271 -8.51 7.41 -12.69
CA PHE A 271 -9.54 8.45 -12.85
C PHE A 271 -10.59 8.12 -13.93
N PRO A 272 -11.36 7.02 -13.76
CA PRO A 272 -12.23 6.51 -14.82
C PRO A 272 -13.31 7.49 -15.26
N ALA A 273 -13.87 8.31 -14.35
CA ALA A 273 -14.89 9.30 -14.72
C ALA A 273 -14.33 10.40 -15.64
N LEU A 274 -13.08 10.81 -15.42
CA LEU A 274 -12.39 11.76 -16.28
C LEU A 274 -12.06 11.12 -17.63
N ASP A 275 -11.53 9.90 -17.63
CA ASP A 275 -11.22 9.17 -18.86
C ASP A 275 -12.48 9.00 -19.75
N ARG A 276 -13.62 8.64 -19.16
CA ARG A 276 -14.92 8.57 -19.86
C ARG A 276 -15.39 9.92 -20.38
N ALA A 277 -15.23 11.00 -19.59
CA ALA A 277 -15.60 12.34 -20.03
C ALA A 277 -14.80 12.74 -21.28
N LEU A 278 -13.49 12.49 -21.28
CA LEU A 278 -12.62 12.81 -22.41
C LEU A 278 -12.94 11.97 -23.65
N ASP A 279 -13.23 10.68 -23.48
CA ASP A 279 -13.64 9.79 -24.59
C ASP A 279 -14.98 10.21 -25.21
N VAL A 280 -15.99 10.53 -24.39
CA VAL A 280 -17.28 11.02 -24.89
C VAL A 280 -17.11 12.30 -25.68
N LEU A 281 -16.32 13.24 -25.16
CA LEU A 281 -16.08 14.51 -25.82
C LEU A 281 -15.27 14.40 -27.11
N ALA A 282 -14.33 13.44 -27.18
CA ALA A 282 -13.62 13.14 -28.41
C ALA A 282 -14.59 12.67 -29.51
N LYS A 283 -15.59 11.86 -29.14
CA LYS A 283 -16.59 11.30 -30.07
C LYS A 283 -17.67 12.28 -30.50
N THR A 284 -17.93 13.32 -29.70
CA THR A 284 -18.94 14.34 -30.03
C THR A 284 -18.35 15.60 -30.69
N ALA A 285 -17.03 15.66 -30.87
CA ALA A 285 -16.41 16.79 -31.52
C ALA A 285 -16.69 16.80 -33.04
N PRO A 286 -16.91 17.97 -33.67
CA PRO A 286 -16.98 19.30 -33.04
C PRO A 286 -18.34 19.57 -32.37
N SER A 287 -18.32 20.20 -31.19
CA SER A 287 -19.52 20.60 -30.43
C SER A 287 -19.27 21.93 -29.72
N SER A 288 -20.27 22.75 -29.41
CA SER A 288 -20.05 23.94 -28.58
C SER A 288 -19.66 23.58 -27.13
N ALA A 289 -19.11 24.53 -26.36
CA ALA A 289 -18.78 24.29 -24.94
C ALA A 289 -20.03 23.97 -24.09
N GLY A 290 -21.19 24.55 -24.45
CA GLY A 290 -22.47 24.27 -23.81
C GLY A 290 -22.99 22.86 -24.12
N GLU A 291 -22.94 22.46 -25.40
CA GLU A 291 -23.29 21.10 -25.83
C GLU A 291 -22.39 20.05 -25.16
N ALA A 292 -21.08 20.27 -25.13
CA ALA A 292 -20.13 19.40 -24.46
C ALA A 292 -20.49 19.20 -22.97
N ALA A 293 -20.78 20.29 -22.25
CA ALA A 293 -21.18 20.22 -20.85
C ALA A 293 -22.51 19.49 -20.66
N ALA A 294 -23.49 19.71 -21.55
CA ALA A 294 -24.79 19.06 -21.51
C ALA A 294 -24.70 17.55 -21.80
N VAL A 295 -23.87 17.15 -22.77
CA VAL A 295 -23.64 15.73 -23.12
C VAL A 295 -23.06 14.94 -21.95
N LEU A 296 -22.11 15.51 -21.20
CA LEU A 296 -21.55 14.85 -20.01
C LEU A 296 -22.62 14.57 -18.95
N ALA A 297 -23.51 15.54 -18.72
CA ALA A 297 -24.61 15.41 -17.77
C ALA A 297 -25.66 14.39 -18.26
N ALA A 298 -26.03 14.46 -19.54
CA ALA A 298 -27.00 13.56 -20.16
C ALA A 298 -26.54 12.08 -20.13
N ARG A 299 -25.23 11.83 -20.15
CA ARG A 299 -24.65 10.48 -20.02
C ARG A 299 -24.36 10.05 -18.58
N GLY A 300 -24.76 10.85 -17.59
CA GLY A 300 -24.54 10.56 -16.17
C GLY A 300 -23.07 10.59 -15.74
N ILE A 301 -22.17 11.15 -16.57
CA ILE A 301 -20.75 11.26 -16.24
C ILE A 301 -20.56 12.37 -15.20
N SER A 302 -21.32 13.46 -15.31
CA SER A 302 -21.43 14.52 -14.32
C SER A 302 -22.86 14.68 -13.83
N ARG A 303 -23.06 15.15 -12.60
CA ARG A 303 -24.42 15.36 -12.04
C ARG A 303 -25.13 16.57 -12.65
N ARG A 304 -24.35 17.50 -13.20
CA ARG A 304 -24.80 18.76 -13.79
C ARG A 304 -23.91 19.12 -14.98
N PRO A 305 -24.26 20.13 -15.80
CA PRO A 305 -23.39 20.61 -16.85
C PRO A 305 -21.99 20.94 -16.30
N PHE A 306 -20.98 20.26 -16.82
CA PHE A 306 -19.60 20.38 -16.34
C PHE A 306 -18.80 21.26 -17.31
N SER A 307 -18.28 22.37 -16.81
CA SER A 307 -17.53 23.34 -17.63
C SER A 307 -16.34 22.69 -18.33
N VAL A 308 -16.20 22.91 -19.64
CA VAL A 308 -15.08 22.41 -20.44
C VAL A 308 -13.73 22.98 -19.93
N GLU A 309 -13.73 24.21 -19.39
CA GLU A 309 -12.52 24.81 -18.81
C GLU A 309 -12.10 24.09 -17.51
N SER A 310 -13.08 23.75 -16.66
CA SER A 310 -12.85 22.91 -15.47
C SER A 310 -12.30 21.54 -15.86
N LEU A 311 -12.87 20.92 -16.89
CA LEU A 311 -12.44 19.61 -17.36
C LEU A 311 -11.02 19.65 -17.95
N ARG A 312 -10.71 20.66 -18.77
CA ARG A 312 -9.35 20.87 -19.31
C ARG A 312 -8.33 21.01 -18.21
N GLN A 313 -8.63 21.81 -17.20
CA GLN A 313 -7.74 21.96 -16.07
C GLN A 313 -7.56 20.63 -15.36
N LEU A 314 -8.65 19.93 -15.03
CA LEU A 314 -8.57 18.64 -14.36
C LEU A 314 -7.73 17.64 -15.19
N ALA A 315 -7.97 17.55 -16.49
CA ALA A 315 -7.18 16.74 -17.41
C ALA A 315 -5.69 17.09 -17.35
N SER A 316 -5.35 18.36 -17.50
CA SER A 316 -3.96 18.83 -17.46
C SER A 316 -3.25 18.50 -16.15
N GLU A 317 -3.91 18.71 -15.02
CA GLU A 317 -3.35 18.49 -13.68
C GLU A 317 -3.15 17.00 -13.37
N PHE A 318 -3.96 16.12 -13.99
CA PHE A 318 -3.87 14.67 -13.86
C PHE A 318 -3.21 13.97 -15.06
N GLY A 319 -2.43 14.72 -15.86
CA GLY A 319 -1.63 14.17 -16.95
C GLY A 319 -2.45 13.56 -18.09
N ARG A 320 -3.68 14.02 -18.31
CA ARG A 320 -4.56 13.62 -19.41
C ARG A 320 -4.56 14.67 -20.51
N THR A 321 -4.64 14.22 -21.76
CA THR A 321 -4.70 15.08 -22.93
C THR A 321 -6.15 15.36 -23.30
N MET A 322 -6.49 16.63 -23.53
CA MET A 322 -7.80 17.00 -24.06
C MET A 322 -7.90 16.65 -25.55
N PRO A 323 -9.08 16.21 -26.04
CA PRO A 323 -9.31 16.02 -27.47
C PRO A 323 -9.06 17.31 -28.27
N PRO A 324 -8.34 17.26 -29.41
CA PRO A 324 -7.96 18.45 -30.19
C PRO A 324 -9.15 19.33 -30.59
N GLY A 325 -10.29 18.71 -30.95
CA GLY A 325 -11.51 19.42 -31.36
C GLY A 325 -12.13 20.30 -30.27
N LEU A 326 -11.84 20.04 -28.99
CA LEU A 326 -12.32 20.87 -27.89
C LEU A 326 -11.40 22.04 -27.54
N VAL A 327 -10.10 21.92 -27.84
CA VAL A 327 -9.12 22.97 -27.53
C VAL A 327 -9.44 24.25 -28.31
N ALA A 328 -10.00 24.12 -29.52
CA ALA A 328 -10.38 25.25 -30.36
C ALA A 328 -11.53 26.10 -29.79
N LEU A 329 -12.36 25.54 -28.91
CA LEU A 329 -13.56 26.21 -28.39
C LEU A 329 -13.30 27.04 -27.14
N LEU A 330 -12.16 26.81 -26.48
CA LEU A 330 -11.86 27.51 -25.25
C LEU A 330 -11.30 28.89 -25.59
N PRO A 331 -11.79 29.95 -24.92
CA PRO A 331 -11.22 31.28 -25.08
C PRO A 331 -9.72 31.17 -24.80
N ARG A 332 -8.90 31.65 -25.73
CA ARG A 332 -7.44 31.68 -25.54
C ARG A 332 -7.18 32.39 -24.22
N ARG A 333 -6.67 31.62 -23.25
CA ARG A 333 -6.35 32.18 -21.94
C ARG A 333 -5.36 33.31 -22.21
N PRO A 334 -5.61 34.54 -21.72
CA PRO A 334 -4.62 35.59 -21.86
C PRO A 334 -3.29 35.05 -21.30
N PRO A 335 -2.16 35.30 -21.98
CA PRO A 335 -0.88 34.78 -21.54
C PRO A 335 -0.69 35.09 -20.06
N PRO A 336 -0.14 34.15 -19.26
CA PRO A 336 0.06 34.39 -17.84
C PRO A 336 0.79 35.72 -17.71
N ARG A 337 0.18 36.69 -16.99
CA ARG A 337 0.81 37.98 -16.74
C ARG A 337 2.21 37.68 -16.22
N SER A 338 3.23 38.14 -16.94
CA SER A 338 4.63 37.92 -16.60
C SER A 338 4.79 38.10 -15.10
N PRO A 339 5.39 37.14 -14.38
CA PRO A 339 5.46 37.18 -12.93
C PRO A 339 6.00 38.56 -12.56
N LYS A 340 5.17 39.36 -11.85
CA LYS A 340 5.60 40.69 -11.40
C LYS A 340 6.95 40.49 -10.73
N PRO A 341 8.01 41.22 -11.15
CA PRO A 341 9.33 41.04 -10.60
C PRO A 341 9.19 41.02 -9.09
N ARG A 342 9.56 39.90 -8.46
CA ARG A 342 9.51 39.76 -7.01
C ARG A 342 10.29 40.95 -6.47
N ARG A 343 9.61 41.94 -5.89
CA ARG A 343 10.28 43.05 -5.18
C ARG A 343 11.25 42.36 -4.24
N LYS A 344 12.55 42.56 -4.47
CA LYS A 344 13.62 42.01 -3.63
C LYS A 344 13.23 42.34 -2.20
N ARG A 345 12.84 41.34 -1.41
CA ARG A 345 12.60 41.54 0.01
C ARG A 345 13.94 42.05 0.56
N PRO A 346 13.99 43.22 1.21
CA PRO A 346 15.23 43.68 1.82
C PRO A 346 15.72 42.56 2.73
N HIS A 347 16.99 42.16 2.56
CA HIS A 347 17.62 41.20 3.44
C HIS A 347 17.50 41.72 4.87
N LEU A 348 16.60 41.13 5.66
CA LEU A 348 16.59 41.29 7.10
C LEU A 348 17.94 40.78 7.59
N ARG A 349 18.86 41.71 7.88
CA ARG A 349 20.10 41.42 8.61
C ARG A 349 19.68 40.74 9.91
N LEU A 350 19.98 39.45 10.04
CA LEU A 350 19.93 38.76 11.32
C LEU A 350 20.88 39.51 12.26
N VAL A 351 20.32 40.29 13.19
CA VAL A 351 21.06 40.78 14.34
C VAL A 351 21.31 39.57 15.24
N ARG A 352 22.54 39.04 15.19
CA ARG A 352 23.01 38.03 16.15
C ARG A 352 23.12 38.70 17.52
N SER A 353 22.13 38.47 18.38
CA SER A 353 22.26 38.76 19.81
C SER A 353 23.31 37.80 20.39
N ARG A 354 24.46 38.34 20.80
CA ARG A 354 25.42 37.63 21.66
C ARG A 354 24.84 37.66 23.07
N HIS A 355 24.33 36.54 23.56
CA HIS A 355 24.19 36.34 24.99
C HIS A 355 25.50 35.77 25.54
N ASP A 356 26.13 36.62 26.32
CA ASP A 356 27.34 36.41 27.11
C ASP A 356 26.89 35.75 28.42
N THR A 357 27.09 34.44 28.55
CA THR A 357 26.89 33.73 29.83
C THR A 357 28.24 33.58 30.52
N ARG A 358 28.51 34.51 31.44
CA ARG A 358 29.43 34.29 32.57
C ARG A 358 28.69 33.49 33.64
N ARG A 359 29.21 32.31 33.98
CA ARG A 359 29.35 31.81 35.36
C ARG A 359 30.29 30.63 35.38
#